data_AF-A0A3L8B8Z2-F1
#
_entry.id   AF-A0A3L8B8Z2-F1
#
_cell.length_a   1.000
_cell.length_b   1.000
_cell.length_c   1.000
_cell.angle_alpha   90.00
_cell.angle_beta   90.00
_cell.angle_gamma   90.00
#
_symmetry.space_group_name_H-M   'P 1'
#
loop_
_entity.id
_entity.type
_entity.pdbx_description
1 polymer ?
#
loop_
_entity_poly.entity_id
_entity_poly.type
_entity_poly.pdbx_seq_one_letter_code
_entity_poly.pdbx_strand_id
1 'polypeptide(L)'
;MSSNPYDQIPYRCQPIEWTAPERLAINSLLHGGPAPTLARYRVLELGCGDGANLLPLAYYRPQAEWVGVDGSARHIEQARSRLAQLQLDNLEFLQLDFRQANAQLMGKFDFIIVHGVFSWVADGVRDALFQLCSDRLSSKGILYLNYNTKPGWNIRGMVRDYLLAHTQSQSTLADKLTAARAAAAKMARSLADETHPFSQLLGNEFQFVCDNHDSYIAHEFLTEHNTAYWRSEFLALAQRFDLYPVSDADYNYPSGRVNPALLKQIESQDLIGANLEDTVDLISYRQLHTPILSKKRSRIPHPDPDLLEQLSVASCLHPAGPHKPNWYQHPNGYQVEAKDKQIAGALDHLFSLWPQSAPLDTVLSTHHRYLDDLILLHHNGLIELRLPGSPKPASDPGLNRLNRLEIQWGGYYTTAFHQRVEKTHSARAMESA
;
A
#
# COMPACT_ATOMS: atom_id res chain seq x y z
N MET A 1 23.82 -10.72 22.68
CA MET A 1 23.20 -10.14 21.47
C MET A 1 21.72 -9.98 21.79
N SER A 2 21.19 -8.76 21.71
CA SER A 2 19.74 -8.55 21.86
C SER A 2 19.02 -9.41 20.82
N SER A 3 18.08 -10.25 21.24
CA SER A 3 17.29 -11.05 20.31
C SER A 3 16.38 -10.13 19.50
N ASN A 4 16.24 -10.40 18.20
CA ASN A 4 15.40 -9.60 17.32
C ASN A 4 13.96 -9.53 17.89
N PRO A 5 13.37 -8.34 18.12
CA PRO A 5 12.04 -8.22 18.72
C PRO A 5 10.95 -8.91 17.88
N TYR A 6 11.14 -9.01 16.57
CA TYR A 6 10.24 -9.72 15.66
C TYR A 6 10.29 -11.25 15.82
N ASP A 7 11.39 -11.81 16.35
CA ASP A 7 11.44 -13.24 16.72
C ASP A 7 10.68 -13.51 18.03
N GLN A 8 10.68 -12.55 18.96
CA GLN A 8 9.97 -12.64 20.24
C GLN A 8 8.45 -12.59 20.06
N ILE A 9 7.96 -11.52 19.41
CA ILE A 9 6.55 -11.34 19.07
C ILE A 9 6.49 -11.13 17.56
N PRO A 10 6.16 -12.14 16.74
CA PRO A 10 6.08 -11.96 15.30
C PRO A 10 5.03 -10.94 14.89
N TYR A 11 5.40 -10.04 13.98
CA TYR A 11 4.42 -9.17 13.32
C TYR A 11 3.46 -10.00 12.48
N ARG A 12 2.16 -9.73 12.58
CA ARG A 12 1.14 -10.32 11.71
C ARG A 12 1.13 -9.59 10.37
N CYS A 13 1.89 -10.13 9.41
CA CYS A 13 1.96 -9.57 8.07
C CYS A 13 0.66 -9.85 7.28
N GLN A 14 0.38 -8.98 6.32
CA GLN A 14 -0.81 -9.03 5.47
C GLN A 14 -0.42 -8.62 4.04
N PRO A 15 -1.16 -9.06 3.01
CA PRO A 15 -1.00 -8.53 1.66
C PRO A 15 -1.33 -7.04 1.63
N ILE A 16 -0.54 -6.26 0.88
CA ILE A 16 -0.68 -4.82 0.75
C ILE A 16 -1.10 -4.50 -0.68
N GLU A 17 -2.38 -4.18 -0.85
CA GLU A 17 -3.07 -4.12 -2.14
C GLU A 17 -2.33 -3.28 -3.22
N TRP A 18 -1.87 -2.09 -2.87
CA TRP A 18 -1.21 -1.16 -3.79
C TRP A 18 0.27 -1.49 -4.08
N THR A 19 0.82 -2.55 -3.49
CA THR A 19 2.20 -3.00 -3.79
C THR A 19 2.28 -3.93 -5.01
N ALA A 20 1.14 -4.28 -5.60
CA ALA A 20 1.12 -5.07 -6.84
C ALA A 20 1.89 -4.34 -7.96
N PRO A 21 2.83 -5.00 -8.69
CA PRO A 21 3.67 -4.33 -9.68
C PRO A 21 2.89 -3.57 -10.75
N GLU A 22 1.78 -4.14 -11.23
CA GLU A 22 0.93 -3.49 -12.23
C GLU A 22 0.28 -2.20 -11.72
N ARG A 23 -0.03 -2.11 -10.41
CA ARG A 23 -0.57 -0.90 -9.79
C ARG A 23 0.50 0.16 -9.59
N LEU A 24 1.68 -0.24 -9.13
CA LEU A 24 2.83 0.66 -9.01
C LEU A 24 3.20 1.24 -10.38
N ALA A 25 3.24 0.40 -11.41
CA ALA A 25 3.59 0.81 -12.76
C ALA A 25 2.54 1.75 -13.38
N ILE A 26 1.23 1.47 -13.24
CA ILE A 26 0.21 2.39 -13.77
C ILE A 26 0.21 3.72 -13.02
N ASN A 27 0.33 3.71 -11.69
CA ASN A 27 0.39 4.95 -10.91
C ASN A 27 1.63 5.77 -11.28
N SER A 28 2.78 5.11 -11.48
CA SER A 28 4.00 5.79 -11.94
C SER A 28 3.81 6.39 -13.33
N LEU A 29 3.24 5.63 -14.29
CA LEU A 29 2.96 6.09 -15.64
C LEU A 29 2.08 7.33 -15.66
N LEU A 30 0.95 7.30 -14.94
CA LEU A 30 -0.02 8.39 -14.90
C LEU A 30 0.54 9.69 -14.32
N HIS A 31 1.64 9.60 -13.56
CA HIS A 31 2.37 10.74 -12.98
C HIS A 31 3.71 11.04 -13.70
N GLY A 32 3.85 10.57 -14.95
CA GLY A 32 5.01 10.85 -15.80
C GLY A 32 6.30 10.11 -15.42
N GLY A 33 6.19 9.12 -14.53
CA GLY A 33 7.28 8.24 -14.11
C GLY A 33 7.50 7.05 -15.04
N PRO A 34 8.47 6.18 -14.72
CA PRO A 34 8.73 4.97 -15.50
C PRO A 34 7.61 3.93 -15.33
N ALA A 35 7.33 3.18 -16.38
CA ALA A 35 6.48 1.99 -16.33
C ALA A 35 7.31 0.75 -16.70
N PRO A 36 7.79 -0.05 -15.73
CA PRO A 36 8.43 -1.32 -16.03
C PRO A 36 7.50 -2.24 -16.81
N THR A 37 8.06 -3.05 -17.72
CA THR A 37 7.27 -4.04 -18.48
C THR A 37 6.78 -5.16 -17.56
N LEU A 38 5.56 -5.62 -17.79
CA LEU A 38 4.94 -6.72 -17.02
C LEU A 38 5.10 -8.10 -17.68
N ALA A 39 5.82 -8.18 -18.81
CA ALA A 39 6.07 -9.43 -19.52
C ALA A 39 7.09 -10.33 -18.81
N ARG A 40 8.14 -9.73 -18.22
CA ARG A 40 9.13 -10.38 -17.34
C ARG A 40 9.81 -9.29 -16.51
N TYR A 41 9.85 -9.46 -15.20
CA TYR A 41 10.42 -8.47 -14.28
C TYR A 41 10.88 -9.15 -12.98
N ARG A 42 11.72 -8.45 -12.22
CA ARG A 42 12.23 -8.91 -10.92
C ARG A 42 11.76 -7.99 -9.79
N VAL A 43 11.30 -8.58 -8.69
CA VAL A 43 10.81 -7.85 -7.51
C VAL A 43 11.62 -8.22 -6.27
N LEU A 44 11.98 -7.20 -5.48
CA LEU A 44 12.61 -7.35 -4.17
C LEU A 44 11.71 -6.74 -3.09
N GLU A 45 11.33 -7.50 -2.08
CA GLU A 45 10.71 -6.96 -0.87
C GLU A 45 11.70 -6.98 0.30
N LEU A 46 11.88 -5.82 0.93
CA LEU A 46 12.76 -5.63 2.08
C LEU A 46 11.93 -5.47 3.34
N GLY A 47 12.18 -6.31 4.33
CA GLY A 47 11.27 -6.51 5.46
C GLY A 47 10.06 -7.35 5.07
N CYS A 48 10.28 -8.46 4.33
CA CYS A 48 9.19 -9.27 3.79
C CYS A 48 8.39 -10.04 4.84
N GLY A 49 8.86 -10.06 6.10
CA GLY A 49 8.24 -10.81 7.19
C GLY A 49 7.99 -12.27 6.83
N ASP A 50 6.80 -12.76 7.13
CA ASP A 50 6.40 -14.15 6.89
C ASP A 50 5.96 -14.45 5.43
N GLY A 51 6.24 -13.52 4.51
CA GLY A 51 5.95 -13.65 3.08
C GLY A 51 4.49 -13.42 2.68
N ALA A 52 3.61 -12.99 3.60
CA ALA A 52 2.18 -12.78 3.32
C ALA A 52 1.91 -11.85 2.12
N ASN A 53 2.82 -10.91 1.82
CA ASN A 53 2.70 -10.04 0.65
C ASN A 53 3.23 -10.70 -0.64
N LEU A 54 4.43 -11.31 -0.62
CA LEU A 54 5.05 -11.90 -1.82
C LEU A 54 4.39 -13.20 -2.30
N LEU A 55 3.91 -14.06 -1.39
CA LEU A 55 3.34 -15.36 -1.76
C LEU A 55 2.17 -15.25 -2.76
N PRO A 56 1.12 -14.44 -2.50
CA PRO A 56 0.04 -14.25 -3.48
C PRO A 56 0.53 -13.56 -4.75
N LEU A 57 1.44 -12.58 -4.64
CA LEU A 57 1.99 -11.90 -5.81
C LEU A 57 2.69 -12.88 -6.75
N ALA A 58 3.59 -13.71 -6.22
CA ALA A 58 4.33 -14.72 -6.96
C ALA A 58 3.43 -15.80 -7.56
N TYR A 59 2.42 -16.24 -6.82
CA TYR A 59 1.46 -17.26 -7.29
C TYR A 59 0.70 -16.82 -8.55
N TYR A 60 0.24 -15.56 -8.60
CA TYR A 60 -0.52 -15.05 -9.74
C TYR A 60 0.36 -14.47 -10.86
N ARG A 61 1.68 -14.36 -10.66
CA ARG A 61 2.65 -13.76 -11.61
C ARG A 61 3.83 -14.72 -11.87
N PRO A 62 3.58 -15.90 -12.48
CA PRO A 62 4.62 -16.92 -12.69
C PRO A 62 5.75 -16.45 -13.62
N GLN A 63 5.53 -15.41 -14.43
CA GLN A 63 6.53 -14.83 -15.31
C GLN A 63 7.58 -13.95 -14.59
N ALA A 64 7.33 -13.59 -13.33
CA ALA A 64 8.18 -12.71 -12.54
C ALA A 64 9.04 -13.49 -11.54
N GLU A 65 10.22 -12.96 -11.24
CA GLU A 65 11.12 -13.49 -10.21
C GLU A 65 11.01 -12.64 -8.94
N TRP A 66 10.93 -13.29 -7.78
CA TRP A 66 10.63 -12.63 -6.51
C TRP A 66 11.69 -12.98 -5.46
N VAL A 67 12.13 -11.97 -4.73
CA VAL A 67 13.07 -12.14 -3.62
C VAL A 67 12.53 -11.40 -2.40
N GLY A 68 12.36 -12.11 -1.29
CA GLY A 68 12.04 -11.53 0.01
C GLY A 68 13.25 -11.55 0.93
N VAL A 69 13.56 -10.41 1.57
CA VAL A 69 14.63 -10.29 2.56
C VAL A 69 14.05 -9.84 3.89
N ASP A 70 14.39 -10.53 4.97
CA ASP A 70 14.07 -10.12 6.34
C ASP A 70 15.18 -10.49 7.32
N GLY A 71 15.31 -9.73 8.41
CA GLY A 71 16.28 -10.00 9.47
C GLY A 71 15.78 -10.99 10.54
N SER A 72 14.46 -11.23 10.63
CA SER A 72 13.85 -12.19 11.56
C SER A 72 14.00 -13.62 11.04
N ALA A 73 14.68 -14.46 11.83
CA ALA A 73 14.82 -15.87 11.52
C ALA A 73 13.46 -16.58 11.51
N ARG A 74 12.60 -16.24 12.48
CA ARG A 74 11.28 -16.86 12.66
C ARG A 74 10.34 -16.53 11.50
N HIS A 75 10.36 -15.29 11.02
CA HIS A 75 9.59 -14.88 9.84
C HIS A 75 10.05 -15.62 8.58
N ILE A 76 11.36 -15.69 8.33
CA ILE A 76 11.90 -16.38 7.14
C ILE A 76 11.63 -17.89 7.18
N GLU A 77 11.72 -18.53 8.34
CA GLU A 77 11.34 -19.94 8.50
C GLU A 77 9.86 -20.16 8.13
N GLN A 78 8.97 -19.29 8.62
CA GLN A 78 7.55 -19.36 8.31
C GLN A 78 7.28 -19.11 6.81
N ALA A 79 7.94 -18.13 6.21
CA ALA A 79 7.82 -17.80 4.79
C ALA A 79 8.24 -18.99 3.91
N ARG A 80 9.39 -19.62 4.22
CA ARG A 80 9.89 -20.81 3.51
C ARG A 80 8.98 -22.02 3.67
N SER A 81 8.40 -22.22 4.85
CA SER A 81 7.42 -23.29 5.09
C SER A 81 6.16 -23.11 4.24
N ARG A 82 5.63 -21.89 4.15
CA ARG A 82 4.47 -21.56 3.31
C ARG A 82 4.79 -21.66 1.82
N LEU A 83 5.97 -21.21 1.40
CA LEU A 83 6.48 -21.35 0.04
C LEU A 83 6.51 -22.83 -0.39
N ALA A 84 7.05 -23.71 0.45
CA ALA A 84 7.09 -25.16 0.19
C ALA A 84 5.68 -25.76 0.05
N GLN A 85 4.70 -25.28 0.83
CA GLN A 85 3.31 -25.71 0.70
C GLN A 85 2.65 -25.24 -0.60
N LEU A 86 3.09 -24.13 -1.20
CA LEU A 86 2.58 -23.64 -2.48
C LEU A 86 3.31 -24.23 -3.70
N GLN A 87 4.54 -24.73 -3.52
CA GLN A 87 5.38 -25.27 -4.60
C GLN A 87 5.62 -24.23 -5.71
N LEU A 88 6.06 -23.04 -5.32
CA LEU A 88 6.45 -21.98 -6.26
C LEU A 88 7.97 -22.00 -6.46
N ASP A 89 8.40 -21.94 -7.72
CA ASP A 89 9.82 -21.95 -8.09
C ASP A 89 10.37 -20.56 -8.42
N ASN A 90 9.50 -19.54 -8.47
CA ASN A 90 9.83 -18.17 -8.86
C ASN A 90 10.02 -17.22 -7.68
N LEU A 91 10.05 -17.72 -6.45
CA LEU A 91 10.16 -16.93 -5.22
C LEU A 91 11.21 -17.53 -4.27
N GLU A 92 12.10 -16.68 -3.76
CA GLU A 92 13.09 -17.03 -2.75
C GLU A 92 13.01 -16.11 -1.52
N PHE A 93 13.22 -16.67 -0.33
CA PHE A 93 13.31 -15.91 0.93
C PHE A 93 14.69 -16.04 1.55
N LEU A 94 15.29 -14.91 1.90
CA LEU A 94 16.65 -14.79 2.44
C LEU A 94 16.63 -14.12 3.82
N GLN A 95 17.30 -14.73 4.80
CA GLN A 95 17.52 -14.12 6.10
C GLN A 95 18.80 -13.28 6.06
N LEU A 96 18.68 -11.98 5.83
CA LEU A 96 19.81 -11.06 5.71
C LEU A 96 19.43 -9.68 6.29
N ASP A 97 20.40 -8.98 6.85
CA ASP A 97 20.27 -7.53 7.05
C ASP A 97 20.47 -6.77 5.72
N PHE A 98 20.14 -5.46 5.68
CA PHE A 98 20.25 -4.68 4.44
C PHE A 98 21.68 -4.51 3.92
N ARG A 99 22.71 -4.54 4.77
CA ARG A 99 24.12 -4.45 4.33
C ARG A 99 24.55 -5.76 3.68
N GLN A 100 24.20 -6.88 4.31
CA GLN A 100 24.43 -8.22 3.79
C GLN A 100 23.68 -8.44 2.48
N ALA A 101 22.41 -8.07 2.40
CA ALA A 101 21.60 -8.16 1.19
C ALA A 101 22.20 -7.31 0.06
N ASN A 102 22.70 -6.10 0.34
CA ASN A 102 23.34 -5.29 -0.70
C ASN A 102 24.60 -5.98 -1.25
N ALA A 103 25.40 -6.61 -0.39
CA ALA A 103 26.60 -7.33 -0.80
C ALA A 103 26.32 -8.63 -1.57
N GLN A 104 25.28 -9.37 -1.19
CA GLN A 104 25.02 -10.74 -1.68
C GLN A 104 24.03 -10.80 -2.85
N LEU A 105 23.05 -9.89 -2.92
CA LEU A 105 22.08 -9.88 -4.02
C LEU A 105 22.74 -9.48 -5.33
N MET A 106 22.42 -10.22 -6.38
CA MET A 106 22.97 -10.01 -7.72
C MET A 106 21.94 -9.39 -8.68
N GLY A 107 22.43 -8.57 -9.60
CA GLY A 107 21.64 -7.91 -10.63
C GLY A 107 20.80 -6.75 -10.10
N LYS A 108 19.82 -6.36 -10.90
CA LYS A 108 18.89 -5.26 -10.62
C LYS A 108 17.45 -5.79 -10.50
N PHE A 109 16.61 -5.01 -9.84
CA PHE A 109 15.18 -5.25 -9.68
C PHE A 109 14.38 -4.12 -10.32
N ASP A 110 13.29 -4.48 -10.97
CA ASP A 110 12.37 -3.54 -11.62
C ASP A 110 11.40 -2.94 -10.61
N PHE A 111 11.10 -3.68 -9.55
CA PHE A 111 10.34 -3.20 -8.42
C PHE A 111 11.08 -3.51 -7.12
N ILE A 112 11.20 -2.52 -6.25
CA ILE A 112 11.62 -2.71 -4.87
C ILE A 112 10.46 -2.27 -3.96
N ILE A 113 10.08 -3.11 -3.01
CA ILE A 113 8.99 -2.86 -2.06
C ILE A 113 9.58 -2.78 -0.66
N VAL A 114 9.26 -1.70 0.05
CA VAL A 114 9.67 -1.48 1.44
C VAL A 114 8.44 -1.07 2.24
N HIS A 115 7.77 -2.03 2.87
CA HIS A 115 6.56 -1.74 3.66
C HIS A 115 6.81 -1.99 5.14
N GLY A 116 6.52 -0.99 5.97
CA GLY A 116 6.60 -1.11 7.43
C GLY A 116 8.03 -1.19 7.97
N VAL A 117 9.00 -0.58 7.28
CA VAL A 117 10.42 -0.65 7.68
C VAL A 117 11.01 0.74 7.95
N PHE A 118 10.85 1.69 7.05
CA PHE A 118 11.64 2.91 7.01
C PHE A 118 11.60 3.74 8.31
N SER A 119 10.39 3.96 8.85
CA SER A 119 10.21 4.69 10.10
C SER A 119 10.69 3.91 11.33
N TRP A 120 10.84 2.58 11.23
CA TRP A 120 11.02 1.67 12.36
C TRP A 120 12.47 1.26 12.65
N VAL A 121 13.42 1.89 11.95
CA VAL A 121 14.83 1.53 12.04
C VAL A 121 15.69 2.74 12.40
N ALA A 122 16.83 2.49 13.04
CA ALA A 122 17.81 3.53 13.34
C ALA A 122 18.38 4.16 12.05
N ASP A 123 18.87 5.40 12.14
CA ASP A 123 19.42 6.15 11.01
C ASP A 123 20.48 5.37 10.20
N GLY A 124 21.38 4.66 10.87
CA GLY A 124 22.42 3.87 10.19
C GLY A 124 21.90 2.64 9.44
N VAL A 125 20.71 2.14 9.80
CA VAL A 125 20.00 1.06 9.10
C VAL A 125 19.15 1.65 7.97
N ARG A 126 18.50 2.80 8.20
CA ARG A 126 17.78 3.57 7.17
C ARG A 126 18.69 3.93 6.00
N ASP A 127 19.88 4.44 6.28
CA ASP A 127 20.83 4.82 5.22
C ASP A 127 21.36 3.58 4.47
N ALA A 128 21.50 2.42 5.15
CA ALA A 128 21.83 1.16 4.49
C ALA A 128 20.69 0.62 3.61
N LEU A 129 19.44 0.76 4.05
CA LEU A 129 18.23 0.45 3.28
C LEU A 129 18.19 1.28 2.00
N PHE A 130 18.34 2.60 2.10
CA PHE A 130 18.36 3.46 0.90
C PHE A 130 19.53 3.16 -0.03
N GLN A 131 20.72 2.89 0.51
CA GLN A 131 21.88 2.50 -0.31
C GLN A 131 21.59 1.22 -1.09
N LEU A 132 21.04 0.18 -0.44
CA LEU A 132 20.63 -1.04 -1.12
C LEU A 132 19.60 -0.77 -2.21
N CYS A 133 18.54 -0.01 -1.90
CA CYS A 133 17.53 0.35 -2.90
C CYS A 133 18.17 1.07 -4.09
N SER A 134 19.06 2.02 -3.85
CA SER A 134 19.80 2.73 -4.87
C SER A 134 20.66 1.80 -5.75
N ASP A 135 21.39 0.88 -5.12
CA ASP A 135 22.34 -0.03 -5.77
C ASP A 135 21.65 -1.20 -6.50
N ARG A 136 20.42 -1.53 -6.14
CA ARG A 136 19.70 -2.70 -6.68
C ARG A 136 18.51 -2.31 -7.56
N LEU A 137 18.04 -1.07 -7.53
CA LEU A 137 16.99 -0.62 -8.44
C LEU A 137 17.52 -0.48 -9.88
N SER A 138 16.76 -0.98 -10.86
CA SER A 138 17.06 -0.81 -12.28
C SER A 138 16.88 0.66 -12.72
N SER A 139 17.44 1.04 -13.87
CA SER A 139 17.37 2.43 -14.36
C SER A 139 15.96 2.88 -14.78
N LYS A 140 15.05 1.93 -14.98
CA LYS A 140 13.61 2.15 -15.21
C LYS A 140 12.75 1.61 -14.05
N GLY A 141 13.38 1.22 -12.95
CA GLY A 141 12.70 0.57 -11.84
C GLY A 141 11.92 1.55 -10.97
N ILE A 142 10.98 1.00 -10.23
CA ILE A 142 10.16 1.67 -9.23
C ILE A 142 10.52 1.17 -7.83
N LEU A 143 10.69 2.10 -6.89
CA LEU A 143 10.75 1.81 -5.47
C LEU A 143 9.45 2.28 -4.81
N TYR A 144 8.73 1.35 -4.19
CA TYR A 144 7.68 1.65 -3.23
C TYR A 144 8.29 1.66 -1.82
N LEU A 145 7.98 2.68 -1.04
CA LEU A 145 8.30 2.71 0.38
C LEU A 145 7.20 3.43 1.15
N ASN A 146 6.85 2.99 2.37
CA ASN A 146 5.99 3.79 3.26
C ASN A 146 6.72 4.31 4.52
N TYR A 147 6.23 5.42 5.04
CA TYR A 147 6.76 6.04 6.25
C TYR A 147 5.67 6.80 7.01
N ASN A 148 5.80 6.87 8.32
CA ASN A 148 4.96 7.68 9.19
C ASN A 148 5.26 9.16 8.94
N THR A 149 4.24 9.99 8.74
CA THR A 149 4.43 11.39 8.32
C THR A 149 3.99 12.39 9.37
N LYS A 150 4.73 13.50 9.48
CA LYS A 150 4.32 14.66 10.25
C LYS A 150 3.33 15.51 9.44
N PRO A 151 2.46 16.28 10.11
CA PRO A 151 2.27 16.31 11.57
C PRO A 151 1.21 15.31 12.07
N GLY A 152 0.45 14.66 11.19
CA GLY A 152 -0.69 13.82 11.60
C GLY A 152 -0.29 12.65 12.51
N TRP A 153 0.93 12.13 12.38
CA TRP A 153 1.45 11.09 13.28
C TRP A 153 1.66 11.54 14.73
N ASN A 154 1.78 12.84 14.99
CA ASN A 154 2.19 13.36 16.31
C ASN A 154 1.24 12.93 17.45
N ILE A 155 -0.05 12.76 17.18
CA ILE A 155 -1.02 12.31 18.19
C ILE A 155 -0.68 10.90 18.67
N ARG A 156 -0.45 9.99 17.73
CA ARG A 156 -0.03 8.63 18.04
C ARG A 156 1.35 8.60 18.66
N GLY A 157 2.25 9.48 18.22
CA GLY A 157 3.55 9.71 18.84
C GLY A 157 3.45 10.04 20.34
N MET A 158 2.54 10.94 20.73
CA MET A 158 2.31 11.26 22.15
C MET A 158 1.84 10.05 22.97
N VAL A 159 0.92 9.25 22.41
CA VAL A 159 0.45 8.01 23.06
C VAL A 159 1.60 7.00 23.18
N ARG A 160 2.41 6.85 22.14
CA ARG A 160 3.62 6.01 22.14
C ARG A 160 4.62 6.43 23.23
N ASP A 161 4.94 7.72 23.31
CA ASP A 161 5.88 8.24 24.33
C ASP A 161 5.37 7.98 25.75
N TYR A 162 4.07 8.16 25.98
CA TYR A 162 3.44 7.84 27.25
C TYR A 162 3.56 6.35 27.61
N LEU A 163 3.33 5.45 26.64
CA LEU A 163 3.41 4.01 26.85
C LEU A 163 4.86 3.53 27.07
N LEU A 164 5.83 4.09 26.35
CA LEU A 164 7.25 3.81 26.56
C LEU A 164 7.69 4.23 27.96
N ALA A 165 7.32 5.43 28.40
CA ALA A 165 7.60 5.90 29.76
C ALA A 165 6.94 5.01 30.83
N HIS A 166 5.69 4.58 30.62
CA HIS A 166 4.96 3.70 31.54
C HIS A 166 5.53 2.29 31.64
N THR A 167 6.27 1.84 30.63
CA THR A 167 6.77 0.46 30.52
C THR A 167 8.28 0.34 30.69
N GLN A 168 8.96 1.44 31.03
CA GLN A 168 10.42 1.49 31.17
C GLN A 168 10.96 0.51 32.24
N SER A 169 10.19 0.25 33.30
CA SER A 169 10.57 -0.70 34.36
C SER A 169 10.46 -2.17 33.96
N GLN A 170 9.85 -2.48 32.81
CA GLN A 170 9.64 -3.84 32.34
C GLN A 170 10.83 -4.33 31.51
N SER A 171 11.26 -5.57 31.76
CA SER A 171 12.47 -6.14 31.17
C SER A 171 12.21 -6.82 29.82
N THR A 172 11.05 -7.45 29.63
CA THR A 172 10.71 -8.19 28.40
C THR A 172 9.69 -7.44 27.55
N LEU A 173 9.68 -7.69 26.24
CA LEU A 173 8.68 -7.11 25.34
C LEU A 173 7.25 -7.55 25.69
N ALA A 174 7.08 -8.79 26.16
CA ALA A 174 5.78 -9.31 26.60
C ALA A 174 5.26 -8.58 27.85
N ASP A 175 6.13 -8.32 28.82
CA ASP A 175 5.77 -7.56 30.03
C ASP A 175 5.45 -6.10 29.69
N LYS A 176 6.25 -5.49 28.81
CA LYS A 176 5.98 -4.14 28.28
C LYS A 176 4.61 -4.08 27.62
N LEU A 177 4.28 -5.05 26.77
CA LEU A 177 2.98 -5.12 26.10
C LEU A 177 1.82 -5.23 27.08
N THR A 178 1.93 -6.10 28.07
CA THR A 178 0.90 -6.28 29.11
C THR A 178 0.67 -4.98 29.88
N ALA A 179 1.77 -4.33 30.32
CA ALA A 179 1.71 -3.06 31.03
C ALA A 179 1.17 -1.92 30.15
N ALA A 180 1.55 -1.87 28.87
CA ALA A 180 1.06 -0.89 27.91
C ALA A 180 -0.46 -1.00 27.70
N ARG A 181 -0.98 -2.22 27.50
CA ARG A 181 -2.44 -2.45 27.40
C ARG A 181 -3.18 -2.01 28.65
N ALA A 182 -2.65 -2.34 29.83
CA ALA A 182 -3.26 -1.93 31.09
C ALA A 182 -3.29 -0.41 31.26
N ALA A 183 -2.21 0.29 30.87
CA ALA A 183 -2.14 1.75 30.90
C ALA A 183 -3.10 2.38 29.88
N ALA A 184 -3.09 1.89 28.63
CA ALA A 184 -3.97 2.36 27.57
C ALA A 184 -5.46 2.20 27.95
N ALA A 185 -5.84 1.05 28.51
CA ALA A 185 -7.22 0.82 28.93
C ALA A 185 -7.65 1.75 30.07
N LYS A 186 -6.75 2.13 30.98
CA LYS A 186 -7.04 3.14 32.02
C LYS A 186 -7.23 4.52 31.40
N MET A 187 -6.34 4.92 30.50
CA MET A 187 -6.43 6.21 29.80
C MET A 187 -7.69 6.32 28.94
N ALA A 188 -8.02 5.29 28.16
CA ALA A 188 -9.23 5.25 27.34
C ALA A 188 -10.49 5.44 28.20
N ARG A 189 -10.58 4.78 29.37
CA ARG A 189 -11.69 4.99 30.31
C ARG A 189 -11.71 6.39 30.91
N SER A 190 -10.55 6.91 31.31
CA SER A 190 -10.45 8.25 31.92
C SER A 190 -10.82 9.37 30.94
N LEU A 191 -10.66 9.15 29.64
CA LEU A 191 -10.97 10.13 28.60
C LEU A 191 -12.34 9.92 27.93
N ALA A 192 -13.10 8.89 28.33
CA ALA A 192 -14.33 8.49 27.64
C ALA A 192 -15.44 9.56 27.70
N ASP A 193 -15.56 10.26 28.83
CA ASP A 193 -16.59 11.29 29.06
C ASP A 193 -16.08 12.71 28.78
N GLU A 194 -14.84 12.85 28.31
CA GLU A 194 -14.25 14.15 28.01
C GLU A 194 -14.82 14.74 26.71
N THR A 195 -15.14 16.03 26.74
CA THR A 195 -15.77 16.73 25.61
C THR A 195 -14.81 17.60 24.81
N HIS A 196 -13.62 17.88 25.35
CA HIS A 196 -12.62 18.66 24.64
C HIS A 196 -12.09 17.85 23.42
N PRO A 197 -12.04 18.43 22.20
CA PRO A 197 -11.68 17.67 20.99
C PRO A 197 -10.33 16.96 21.08
N PHE A 198 -9.34 17.57 21.74
CA PHE A 198 -8.03 16.95 21.95
C PHE A 198 -8.09 15.74 22.88
N SER A 199 -8.92 15.79 23.93
CA SER A 199 -9.11 14.65 24.85
C SER A 199 -9.77 13.48 24.13
N GLN A 200 -10.76 13.75 23.27
CA GLN A 200 -11.40 12.73 22.45
C GLN A 200 -10.42 12.09 21.46
N LEU A 201 -9.58 12.91 20.81
CA LEU A 201 -8.57 12.42 19.88
C LEU A 201 -7.54 11.50 20.57
N LEU A 202 -7.06 11.87 21.75
CA LEU A 202 -6.19 11.02 22.57
C LEU A 202 -6.93 9.76 23.05
N GLY A 203 -8.17 9.89 23.51
CA GLY A 203 -9.01 8.77 23.93
C GLY A 203 -9.16 7.73 22.83
N ASN A 204 -9.39 8.17 21.60
CA ASN A 204 -9.47 7.30 20.41
C ASN A 204 -8.15 6.57 20.13
N GLU A 205 -6.99 7.23 20.28
CA GLU A 205 -5.69 6.57 20.09
C GLU A 205 -5.36 5.56 21.20
N PHE A 206 -5.74 5.83 22.46
CA PHE A 206 -5.64 4.83 23.53
C PHE A 206 -6.59 3.66 23.32
N GLN A 207 -7.81 3.92 22.85
CA GLN A 207 -8.77 2.88 22.49
C GLN A 207 -8.25 2.04 21.32
N PHE A 208 -7.61 2.67 20.33
CA PHE A 208 -6.94 1.98 19.24
C PHE A 208 -5.89 0.99 19.75
N VAL A 209 -5.10 1.35 20.79
CA VAL A 209 -4.15 0.42 21.42
C VAL A 209 -4.85 -0.79 22.03
N CYS A 210 -6.02 -0.59 22.65
CA CYS A 210 -6.82 -1.68 23.21
C CYS A 210 -7.36 -2.63 22.12
N ASP A 211 -7.84 -2.08 21.01
CA ASP A 211 -8.59 -2.83 20.00
C ASP A 211 -7.70 -3.59 19.00
N ASN A 212 -6.43 -3.20 18.87
CA ASN A 212 -5.52 -3.79 17.89
C ASN A 212 -4.74 -4.98 18.44
N HIS A 213 -4.23 -5.83 17.54
CA HIS A 213 -3.50 -7.05 17.89
C HIS A 213 -2.16 -6.75 18.60
N ASP A 214 -1.76 -7.64 19.51
CA ASP A 214 -0.52 -7.57 20.30
C ASP A 214 0.72 -7.25 19.48
N SER A 215 0.87 -7.91 18.32
CA SER A 215 2.00 -7.68 17.43
C SER A 215 2.05 -6.26 16.87
N TYR A 216 0.89 -5.66 16.58
CA TYR A 216 0.84 -4.27 16.13
C TYR A 216 1.31 -3.36 17.25
N ILE A 217 0.79 -3.54 18.48
CA ILE A 217 1.19 -2.69 19.61
C ILE A 217 2.67 -2.82 19.94
N ALA A 218 3.21 -4.05 19.92
CA ALA A 218 4.62 -4.31 20.18
C ALA A 218 5.54 -3.56 19.19
N HIS A 219 5.21 -3.60 17.90
CA HIS A 219 6.07 -3.05 16.85
C HIS A 219 5.75 -1.62 16.48
N GLU A 220 4.58 -1.11 16.87
CA GLU A 220 4.16 0.27 16.63
C GLU A 220 4.50 1.17 17.84
N PHE A 221 4.03 0.79 19.02
CA PHE A 221 4.06 1.65 20.21
C PHE A 221 5.24 1.33 21.13
N LEU A 222 5.84 0.14 21.05
CA LEU A 222 6.84 -0.32 22.03
C LEU A 222 8.24 -0.59 21.48
N THR A 223 8.40 -0.60 20.15
CA THR A 223 9.73 -0.64 19.53
C THR A 223 10.57 0.57 19.92
N GLU A 224 11.89 0.47 19.81
CA GLU A 224 12.81 1.54 20.20
C GLU A 224 12.79 2.71 19.21
N HIS A 225 12.78 2.42 17.92
CA HIS A 225 12.83 3.44 16.87
C HIS A 225 11.48 3.55 16.18
N ASN A 226 10.88 4.74 16.24
CA ASN A 226 9.88 5.19 15.28
C ASN A 226 10.14 6.65 14.96
N THR A 227 10.38 6.99 13.70
CA THR A 227 10.54 8.38 13.29
C THR A 227 9.48 8.74 12.26
N ALA A 228 8.70 9.76 12.58
CA ALA A 228 7.87 10.45 11.61
C ALA A 228 8.64 11.60 10.96
N TYR A 229 8.46 11.74 9.66
CA TYR A 229 9.18 12.73 8.85
C TYR A 229 8.18 13.71 8.22
N TRP A 230 8.57 14.96 8.06
CA TRP A 230 7.91 15.81 7.06
C TRP A 230 8.20 15.25 5.66
N ARG A 231 7.31 15.51 4.69
CA ARG A 231 7.53 15.04 3.32
C ARG A 231 8.79 15.68 2.73
N SER A 232 9.02 16.97 2.98
CA SER A 232 10.27 17.64 2.57
C SER A 232 11.55 16.99 3.15
N GLU A 233 11.53 16.60 4.43
CA GLU A 233 12.65 15.89 5.08
C GLU A 233 12.91 14.53 4.43
N PHE A 234 11.84 13.76 4.20
CA PHE A 234 11.93 12.46 3.53
C PHE A 234 12.50 12.59 2.11
N LEU A 235 12.02 13.56 1.33
CA LEU A 235 12.49 13.78 -0.04
C LEU A 235 13.97 14.19 -0.08
N ALA A 236 14.42 15.03 0.86
CA ALA A 236 15.83 15.38 0.99
C ALA A 236 16.70 14.16 1.33
N LEU A 237 16.21 13.25 2.18
CA LEU A 237 16.90 11.99 2.48
C LEU A 237 16.98 11.09 1.25
N ALA A 238 15.86 10.87 0.54
CA ALA A 238 15.83 10.04 -0.67
C ALA A 238 16.76 10.58 -1.77
N GLN A 239 16.82 11.90 -1.94
CA GLN A 239 17.66 12.54 -2.95
C GLN A 239 19.17 12.28 -2.72
N ARG A 240 19.62 12.10 -1.47
CA ARG A 240 21.03 11.73 -1.17
C ARG A 240 21.45 10.41 -1.81
N PHE A 241 20.49 9.59 -2.22
CA PHE A 241 20.71 8.26 -2.82
C PHE A 241 20.20 8.17 -4.28
N ASP A 242 20.05 9.32 -4.95
CA ASP A 242 19.54 9.41 -6.33
C ASP A 242 18.16 8.77 -6.52
N LEU A 243 17.29 8.91 -5.52
CA LEU A 243 15.90 8.48 -5.58
C LEU A 243 14.99 9.71 -5.58
N TYR A 244 14.10 9.78 -6.57
CA TYR A 244 13.26 10.93 -6.84
C TYR A 244 11.77 10.54 -6.82
N PRO A 245 10.90 11.36 -6.23
CA PRO A 245 9.47 11.05 -6.15
C PRO A 245 8.80 11.08 -7.52
N VAL A 246 7.77 10.25 -7.65
CA VAL A 246 6.86 10.21 -8.80
C VAL A 246 5.43 10.48 -8.35
N SER A 247 4.91 9.67 -7.43
CA SER A 247 3.55 9.76 -6.90
C SER A 247 3.47 9.06 -5.55
N ASP A 248 2.29 8.93 -4.95
CA ASP A 248 2.02 7.96 -3.88
C ASP A 248 1.32 6.72 -4.48
N ALA A 249 1.44 5.55 -3.85
CA ALA A 249 0.89 4.30 -4.36
C ALA A 249 -0.59 4.09 -3.98
N ASP A 250 -1.01 4.62 -2.83
CA ASP A 250 -2.40 4.63 -2.38
C ASP A 250 -3.20 5.83 -2.93
N TYR A 251 -2.72 6.46 -4.02
CA TYR A 251 -3.31 7.66 -4.61
C TYR A 251 -4.81 7.52 -4.93
N ASN A 252 -5.25 6.32 -5.35
CA ASN A 252 -6.66 6.06 -5.65
C ASN A 252 -7.52 5.84 -4.39
N TYR A 253 -6.95 5.90 -3.19
CA TYR A 253 -7.66 5.77 -1.91
C TYR A 253 -7.85 7.14 -1.25
N PRO A 254 -8.83 7.28 -0.34
CA PRO A 254 -9.07 8.54 0.37
C PRO A 254 -7.83 9.11 1.06
N SER A 255 -6.89 8.26 1.50
CA SER A 255 -5.63 8.66 2.13
C SER A 255 -4.67 9.38 1.19
N GLY A 256 -4.70 9.06 -0.11
CA GLY A 256 -3.83 9.67 -1.12
C GLY A 256 -4.44 10.89 -1.83
N ARG A 257 -5.77 11.03 -1.83
CA ARG A 257 -6.48 12.07 -2.60
C ARG A 257 -6.32 13.46 -1.99
N VAL A 258 -6.00 14.44 -2.83
CA VAL A 258 -5.95 15.86 -2.46
C VAL A 258 -6.95 16.63 -3.31
N ASN A 259 -7.74 17.50 -2.69
CA ASN A 259 -8.67 18.36 -3.41
C ASN A 259 -7.90 19.39 -4.26
N PRO A 260 -8.04 19.42 -5.60
CA PRO A 260 -7.32 20.39 -6.44
C PRO A 260 -7.61 21.85 -6.10
N ALA A 261 -8.80 22.15 -5.58
CA ALA A 261 -9.13 23.50 -5.11
C ALA A 261 -8.34 23.88 -3.86
N LEU A 262 -8.06 22.91 -2.97
CA LEU A 262 -7.23 23.14 -1.78
C LEU A 262 -5.80 23.48 -2.18
N LEU A 263 -5.21 22.76 -3.15
CA LEU A 263 -3.86 23.05 -3.66
C LEU A 263 -3.77 24.49 -4.16
N LYS A 264 -4.68 24.88 -5.07
CA LYS A 264 -4.73 26.26 -5.61
C LYS A 264 -4.92 27.31 -4.52
N GLN A 265 -5.73 27.01 -3.50
CA GLN A 265 -5.94 27.91 -2.38
C GLN A 265 -4.64 28.12 -1.58
N ILE A 266 -3.95 27.04 -1.21
CA ILE A 266 -2.69 27.09 -0.45
C ILE A 266 -1.63 27.87 -1.24
N GLU A 267 -1.50 27.59 -2.54
CA GLU A 267 -0.59 28.32 -3.45
C GLU A 267 -0.92 29.82 -3.50
N SER A 268 -2.20 30.17 -3.67
CA SER A 268 -2.63 31.57 -3.75
C SER A 268 -2.41 32.36 -2.45
N GLN A 269 -2.26 31.66 -1.32
CA GLN A 269 -2.04 32.24 0.00
C GLN A 269 -0.57 32.21 0.43
N ASP A 270 0.34 31.78 -0.45
CA ASP A 270 1.79 31.66 -0.16
C ASP A 270 2.10 30.74 1.05
N LEU A 271 1.24 29.73 1.27
CA LEU A 271 1.40 28.74 2.34
C LEU A 271 2.23 27.52 1.89
N ILE A 272 3.23 27.76 1.05
CA ILE A 272 4.03 26.69 0.42
C ILE A 272 5.24 26.26 1.27
N GLY A 273 5.76 27.13 2.15
CA GLY A 273 6.93 26.81 2.97
C GLY A 273 8.11 26.26 2.15
N ALA A 274 8.70 25.14 2.59
CA ALA A 274 9.70 24.38 1.83
C ALA A 274 9.08 23.45 0.77
N ASN A 275 7.82 23.06 0.96
CA ASN A 275 7.04 22.19 0.09
C ASN A 275 5.54 22.38 0.37
N LEU A 276 4.76 22.67 -0.68
CA LEU A 276 3.29 22.78 -0.63
C LEU A 276 2.65 21.58 0.07
N GLU A 277 3.17 20.37 -0.21
CA GLU A 277 2.61 19.13 0.29
C GLU A 277 2.70 19.00 1.82
N ASP A 278 3.68 19.63 2.47
CA ASP A 278 3.74 19.61 3.94
C ASP A 278 2.51 20.33 4.56
N THR A 279 2.01 21.39 3.90
CA THR A 279 0.79 22.09 4.31
C THR A 279 -0.46 21.24 4.02
N VAL A 280 -0.47 20.53 2.90
CA VAL A 280 -1.55 19.59 2.55
C VAL A 280 -1.65 18.48 3.61
N ASP A 281 -0.52 17.93 4.04
CA ASP A 281 -0.45 16.88 5.05
C ASP A 281 -0.97 17.34 6.41
N LEU A 282 -0.68 18.59 6.79
CA LEU A 282 -1.26 19.20 7.98
C LEU A 282 -2.78 19.29 7.89
N ILE A 283 -3.30 19.87 6.80
CA ILE A 283 -4.75 20.09 6.62
C ILE A 283 -5.50 18.76 6.50
N SER A 284 -4.89 17.76 5.88
CA SER A 284 -5.48 16.44 5.66
C SER A 284 -5.26 15.47 6.82
N TYR A 285 -4.59 15.91 7.90
CA TYR A 285 -4.21 15.06 9.03
C TYR A 285 -3.51 13.77 8.58
N ARG A 286 -2.57 13.86 7.64
CA ARG A 286 -1.93 12.69 7.06
C ARG A 286 -0.99 12.03 8.06
N GLN A 287 -1.18 10.72 8.28
CA GLN A 287 -0.41 9.93 9.24
C GLN A 287 0.65 9.04 8.60
N LEU A 288 0.49 8.71 7.31
CA LEU A 288 1.36 7.82 6.56
C LEU A 288 1.44 8.31 5.11
N HIS A 289 2.61 8.15 4.50
CA HIS A 289 2.78 8.26 3.05
C HIS A 289 3.24 6.95 2.44
N THR A 290 2.93 6.77 1.15
CA THR A 290 3.33 5.59 0.37
C THR A 290 4.04 5.95 -0.95
N PRO A 291 5.12 6.74 -0.92
CA PRO A 291 5.76 7.23 -2.12
C PRO A 291 6.23 6.11 -3.07
N ILE A 292 6.04 6.41 -4.34
CA ILE A 292 6.69 5.77 -5.49
C ILE A 292 7.89 6.65 -5.85
N LEU A 293 9.08 6.06 -5.80
CA LEU A 293 10.36 6.69 -6.13
C LEU A 293 10.98 6.03 -7.37
N SER A 294 11.81 6.76 -8.10
CA SER A 294 12.60 6.20 -9.22
C SER A 294 13.98 6.84 -9.33
N LYS A 295 14.84 6.28 -10.19
CA LYS A 295 16.18 6.83 -10.51
C LYS A 295 16.15 8.09 -11.37
N LYS A 296 15.01 8.41 -11.98
CA LYS A 296 14.87 9.58 -12.86
C LYS A 296 13.88 10.56 -12.24
N ARG A 297 14.23 11.85 -12.29
CA ARG A 297 13.24 12.90 -12.00
C ARG A 297 12.14 12.84 -13.05
N SER A 298 10.89 12.67 -12.62
CA SER A 298 9.75 12.93 -13.50
C SER A 298 9.82 14.40 -13.92
N ARG A 299 9.84 14.66 -15.22
CA ARG A 299 9.83 16.02 -15.80
C ARG A 299 8.61 16.24 -16.69
N ILE A 300 7.77 15.22 -16.85
CA ILE A 300 6.68 15.22 -17.81
C ILE A 300 5.38 15.43 -17.02
N PRO A 301 4.64 16.52 -17.29
CA PRO A 301 3.38 16.78 -16.60
C PRO A 301 2.25 15.83 -17.05
N HIS A 302 2.44 15.09 -18.13
CA HIS A 302 1.44 14.20 -18.73
C HIS A 302 2.02 12.81 -19.05
N PRO A 303 1.19 11.75 -18.96
CA PRO A 303 1.61 10.40 -19.36
C PRO A 303 1.87 10.32 -20.87
N ASP A 304 2.69 9.36 -21.28
CA ASP A 304 2.96 9.06 -22.70
C ASP A 304 1.67 8.58 -23.40
N PRO A 305 1.12 9.34 -24.38
CA PRO A 305 -0.14 8.99 -25.05
C PRO A 305 -0.14 7.59 -25.66
N ASP A 306 0.99 7.15 -26.23
CA ASP A 306 1.09 5.85 -26.89
C ASP A 306 0.94 4.69 -25.89
N LEU A 307 1.36 4.91 -24.63
CA LEU A 307 1.18 3.93 -23.56
C LEU A 307 -0.24 3.95 -23.00
N LEU A 308 -0.92 5.10 -23.05
CA LEU A 308 -2.32 5.24 -22.63
C LEU A 308 -3.27 4.51 -23.58
N GLU A 309 -2.98 4.52 -24.89
CA GLU A 309 -3.77 3.79 -25.89
C GLU A 309 -3.72 2.27 -25.71
N GLN A 310 -2.64 1.76 -25.09
CA GLN A 310 -2.46 0.33 -24.83
C GLN A 310 -3.17 -0.15 -23.55
N LEU A 311 -3.81 0.75 -22.80
CA LEU A 311 -4.47 0.40 -21.55
C LEU A 311 -5.75 -0.42 -21.80
N SER A 312 -6.08 -1.24 -20.82
CA SER A 312 -7.42 -1.81 -20.69
C SER A 312 -8.17 -1.11 -19.56
N VAL A 313 -9.49 -1.07 -19.67
CA VAL A 313 -10.38 -0.51 -18.65
C VAL A 313 -11.20 -1.63 -18.03
N ALA A 314 -11.39 -1.61 -16.71
CA ALA A 314 -12.37 -2.40 -15.99
C ALA A 314 -13.24 -1.48 -15.12
N SER A 315 -14.51 -1.83 -14.93
CA SER A 315 -15.42 -1.04 -14.13
C SER A 315 -16.48 -1.91 -13.46
N CYS A 316 -16.74 -1.66 -12.18
CA CYS A 316 -17.86 -2.25 -11.45
C CYS A 316 -19.06 -1.28 -11.32
N LEU A 317 -18.99 -0.14 -12.02
CA LEU A 317 -20.08 0.83 -12.07
C LEU A 317 -21.29 0.22 -12.75
N HIS A 318 -22.41 0.13 -12.03
CA HIS A 318 -23.68 -0.37 -12.55
C HIS A 318 -24.71 0.76 -12.65
N PRO A 319 -25.73 0.65 -13.52
CA PRO A 319 -26.78 1.65 -13.60
C PRO A 319 -27.45 1.91 -12.24
N ALA A 320 -27.60 3.18 -11.84
CA ALA A 320 -28.18 3.59 -10.56
C ALA A 320 -29.70 3.38 -10.48
N GLY A 321 -30.33 2.91 -11.57
CA GLY A 321 -31.75 2.56 -11.64
C GLY A 321 -32.55 3.42 -12.62
N PRO A 322 -33.83 3.06 -12.84
CA PRO A 322 -34.65 3.63 -13.92
C PRO A 322 -34.97 5.12 -13.75
N HIS A 323 -34.91 5.66 -12.52
CA HIS A 323 -35.18 7.05 -12.23
C HIS A 323 -34.00 8.00 -12.52
N LYS A 324 -32.80 7.44 -12.77
CA LYS A 324 -31.60 8.16 -13.15
C LYS A 324 -30.89 7.43 -14.30
N PRO A 325 -31.47 7.42 -15.50
CA PRO A 325 -31.06 6.51 -16.59
C PRO A 325 -29.62 6.72 -17.11
N ASN A 326 -28.99 7.86 -16.80
CA ASN A 326 -27.61 8.16 -17.18
C ASN A 326 -26.64 8.12 -15.99
N TRP A 327 -27.10 7.69 -14.82
CA TRP A 327 -26.28 7.65 -13.62
C TRP A 327 -25.84 6.22 -13.34
N TYR A 328 -24.58 6.09 -12.95
CA TYR A 328 -23.97 4.85 -12.54
C TYR A 328 -23.52 4.94 -11.10
N GLN A 329 -23.52 3.82 -10.39
CA GLN A 329 -23.19 3.72 -8.99
C GLN A 329 -22.04 2.73 -8.78
N HIS A 330 -21.07 3.14 -7.98
CA HIS A 330 -20.03 2.27 -7.47
C HIS A 330 -20.50 1.62 -6.15
N PRO A 331 -20.07 0.38 -5.81
CA PRO A 331 -20.41 -0.27 -4.53
C PRO A 331 -20.07 0.51 -3.26
N ASN A 332 -19.19 1.52 -3.35
CA ASN A 332 -18.83 2.41 -2.24
C ASN A 332 -19.79 3.60 -2.07
N GLY A 333 -20.86 3.69 -2.88
CA GLY A 333 -21.89 4.72 -2.80
C GLY A 333 -21.68 5.93 -3.70
N TYR A 334 -20.49 6.12 -4.30
CA TYR A 334 -20.28 7.21 -5.26
C TYR A 334 -21.09 6.98 -6.54
N GLN A 335 -21.61 8.08 -7.10
CA GLN A 335 -22.34 8.05 -8.36
C GLN A 335 -21.68 8.95 -9.39
N VAL A 336 -21.74 8.54 -10.65
CA VAL A 336 -21.25 9.32 -11.79
C VAL A 336 -22.35 9.45 -12.84
N GLU A 337 -22.43 10.61 -13.47
CA GLU A 337 -23.34 10.85 -14.57
C GLU A 337 -22.60 10.69 -15.91
N ALA A 338 -23.02 9.70 -16.71
CA ALA A 338 -22.56 9.54 -18.08
C ALA A 338 -23.34 10.49 -19.00
N LYS A 339 -22.75 11.64 -19.31
CA LYS A 339 -23.37 12.65 -20.18
C LYS A 339 -23.35 12.28 -21.67
N ASP A 340 -22.51 11.33 -22.04
CA ASP A 340 -22.31 10.85 -23.40
C ASP A 340 -22.82 9.40 -23.55
N LYS A 341 -23.53 9.11 -24.64
CA LYS A 341 -24.05 7.76 -24.94
C LYS A 341 -22.94 6.73 -25.14
N GLN A 342 -21.77 7.12 -25.65
CA GLN A 342 -20.63 6.23 -25.81
C GLN A 342 -20.09 5.79 -24.45
N ILE A 343 -19.95 6.73 -23.49
CA ILE A 343 -19.53 6.40 -22.12
C ILE A 343 -20.57 5.50 -21.44
N ALA A 344 -21.88 5.79 -21.58
CA ALA A 344 -22.91 4.95 -20.99
C ALA A 344 -22.83 3.51 -21.53
N GLY A 345 -22.78 3.33 -22.86
CA GLY A 345 -22.63 2.01 -23.46
C GLY A 345 -21.32 1.30 -23.07
N ALA A 346 -20.23 2.04 -22.93
CA ALA A 346 -18.95 1.53 -22.43
C ALA A 346 -19.06 1.02 -20.99
N LEU A 347 -19.69 1.77 -20.09
CA LEU A 347 -19.87 1.38 -18.69
C LEU A 347 -20.76 0.15 -18.57
N ASP A 348 -21.85 0.06 -19.35
CA ASP A 348 -22.72 -1.13 -19.39
C ASP A 348 -21.93 -2.38 -19.85
N HIS A 349 -21.13 -2.23 -20.91
CA HIS A 349 -20.30 -3.32 -21.41
C HIS A 349 -19.24 -3.75 -20.39
N LEU A 350 -18.52 -2.80 -19.80
CA LEU A 350 -17.49 -3.07 -18.80
C LEU A 350 -18.07 -3.74 -17.54
N PHE A 351 -19.26 -3.33 -17.09
CA PHE A 351 -19.93 -3.97 -15.96
C PHE A 351 -20.26 -5.43 -16.25
N SER A 352 -20.70 -5.75 -17.47
CA SER A 352 -20.96 -7.14 -17.89
C SER A 352 -19.71 -8.02 -17.91
N LEU A 353 -18.52 -7.42 -18.05
CA LEU A 353 -17.23 -8.11 -18.03
C LEU A 353 -16.61 -8.19 -16.64
N TRP A 354 -17.08 -7.40 -15.67
CA TRP A 354 -16.46 -7.29 -14.35
C TRP A 354 -16.28 -8.68 -13.69
N PRO A 355 -15.08 -9.01 -13.15
CA PRO A 355 -13.92 -8.16 -12.92
C PRO A 355 -12.87 -8.15 -14.05
N GLN A 356 -13.19 -8.66 -15.24
CA GLN A 356 -12.33 -8.59 -16.42
C GLN A 356 -12.25 -7.15 -16.96
N SER A 357 -11.19 -6.88 -17.73
CA SER A 357 -10.99 -5.61 -18.42
C SER A 357 -11.05 -5.81 -19.93
N ALA A 358 -11.37 -4.75 -20.66
CA ALA A 358 -11.33 -4.71 -22.12
C ALA A 358 -10.35 -3.62 -22.61
N PRO A 359 -9.64 -3.83 -23.74
CA PRO A 359 -8.79 -2.80 -24.33
C PRO A 359 -9.54 -1.50 -24.60
N LEU A 360 -8.90 -0.37 -24.33
CA LEU A 360 -9.54 0.95 -24.38
C LEU A 360 -10.15 1.27 -25.76
N ASP A 361 -9.44 0.91 -26.84
CA ASP A 361 -9.86 1.09 -28.24
C ASP A 361 -11.10 0.26 -28.62
N THR A 362 -11.30 -0.89 -27.97
CA THR A 362 -12.49 -1.74 -28.17
C THR A 362 -13.73 -1.21 -27.43
N VAL A 363 -13.53 -0.47 -26.34
CA VAL A 363 -14.62 0.06 -25.50
C VAL A 363 -15.06 1.45 -25.97
N LEU A 364 -14.12 2.29 -26.41
CA LEU A 364 -14.37 3.65 -26.87
C LEU A 364 -13.64 3.93 -28.19
N SER A 365 -14.39 4.05 -29.28
CA SER A 365 -13.84 4.30 -30.62
C SER A 365 -13.14 5.66 -30.76
N THR A 366 -13.54 6.66 -29.95
CA THR A 366 -12.84 7.95 -29.81
C THR A 366 -12.25 8.14 -28.42
N HIS A 367 -11.58 7.12 -27.90
CA HIS A 367 -11.02 7.10 -26.54
C HIS A 367 -10.13 8.30 -26.18
N HIS A 368 -9.36 8.85 -27.13
CA HIS A 368 -8.53 10.04 -26.91
C HIS A 368 -9.31 11.25 -26.36
N ARG A 369 -10.62 11.35 -26.64
CA ARG A 369 -11.47 12.44 -26.13
C ARG A 369 -11.85 12.29 -24.67
N TYR A 370 -11.79 11.07 -24.15
CA TYR A 370 -12.27 10.71 -22.81
C TYR A 370 -11.13 10.34 -21.87
N LEU A 371 -9.87 10.45 -22.32
CA LEU A 371 -8.71 10.00 -21.56
C LEU A 371 -8.58 10.72 -20.21
N ASP A 372 -8.78 12.04 -20.19
CA ASP A 372 -8.76 12.83 -18.95
C ASP A 372 -9.88 12.40 -17.99
N ASP A 373 -11.08 12.11 -18.51
CA ASP A 373 -12.22 11.62 -17.72
C ASP A 373 -11.92 10.23 -17.14
N LEU A 374 -11.33 9.32 -17.92
CA LEU A 374 -10.96 7.98 -17.47
C LEU A 374 -9.87 8.02 -16.41
N ILE A 375 -8.85 8.87 -16.60
CA ILE A 375 -7.80 9.11 -15.60
C ILE A 375 -8.42 9.67 -14.32
N LEU A 376 -9.33 10.64 -14.42
CA LEU A 376 -10.04 11.21 -13.27
C LEU A 376 -10.87 10.16 -12.52
N LEU A 377 -11.62 9.31 -13.24
CA LEU A 377 -12.41 8.23 -12.64
C LEU A 377 -11.51 7.18 -11.97
N HIS A 378 -10.36 6.87 -12.57
CA HIS A 378 -9.37 5.96 -12.00
C HIS A 378 -8.75 6.53 -10.71
N HIS A 379 -8.35 7.79 -10.75
CA HIS A 379 -7.85 8.54 -9.58
C HIS A 379 -8.84 8.56 -8.42
N ASN A 380 -10.15 8.52 -8.73
CA ASN A 380 -11.20 8.44 -7.72
C ASN A 380 -11.64 7.01 -7.38
N GLY A 381 -10.90 5.99 -7.84
CA GLY A 381 -11.16 4.59 -7.55
C GLY A 381 -12.53 4.11 -8.04
N LEU A 382 -13.07 4.73 -9.10
CA LEU A 382 -14.38 4.40 -9.68
C LEU A 382 -14.24 3.42 -10.85
N ILE A 383 -13.12 3.47 -11.55
CA ILE A 383 -12.74 2.51 -12.60
C ILE A 383 -11.28 2.08 -12.41
N GLU A 384 -10.89 1.01 -13.09
CA GLU A 384 -9.51 0.54 -13.12
C GLU A 384 -8.92 0.69 -14.53
N LEU A 385 -7.85 1.47 -14.65
CA LEU A 385 -6.94 1.43 -15.78
C LEU A 385 -5.90 0.34 -15.52
N ARG A 386 -5.68 -0.54 -16.50
CA ARG A 386 -4.81 -1.70 -16.38
C ARG A 386 -3.80 -1.75 -17.52
N LEU A 387 -2.54 -1.99 -17.19
CA LEU A 387 -1.46 -2.16 -18.14
C LEU A 387 -1.54 -3.52 -18.86
N PRO A 388 -1.04 -3.63 -20.10
CA PRO A 388 -0.78 -4.93 -20.72
C PRO A 388 0.08 -5.82 -19.82
N GLY A 389 -0.33 -7.08 -19.65
CA GLY A 389 0.34 -8.03 -18.75
C GLY A 389 -0.13 -7.98 -17.29
N SER A 390 -1.12 -7.13 -16.96
CA SER A 390 -1.84 -7.22 -15.69
C SER A 390 -2.48 -8.62 -15.52
N PRO A 391 -2.58 -9.13 -14.28
CA PRO A 391 -3.20 -10.42 -14.02
C PRO A 391 -4.65 -10.43 -14.50
N LYS A 392 -5.09 -11.58 -15.03
CA LYS A 392 -6.48 -11.82 -15.41
C LYS A 392 -7.16 -12.63 -14.30
N PRO A 393 -8.42 -12.33 -13.97
CA PRO A 393 -9.16 -13.16 -13.02
C PRO A 393 -9.33 -14.56 -13.61
N ALA A 394 -9.32 -15.59 -12.74
CA ALA A 394 -9.56 -16.95 -13.19
C ALA A 394 -10.97 -17.08 -13.79
N SER A 395 -11.11 -17.97 -14.79
CA SER A 395 -12.41 -18.30 -15.37
C SER A 395 -13.30 -19.12 -14.43
N ASP A 396 -12.70 -19.77 -13.43
CA ASP A 396 -13.38 -20.57 -12.40
C ASP A 396 -13.50 -19.74 -11.11
N PRO A 397 -14.72 -19.52 -10.58
CA PRO A 397 -14.94 -18.78 -9.33
C PRO A 397 -14.48 -19.53 -8.06
N GLY A 398 -14.02 -20.77 -8.17
CA GLY A 398 -13.56 -21.57 -7.03
C GLY A 398 -12.28 -21.05 -6.35
N LEU A 399 -12.15 -21.32 -5.04
CA LEU A 399 -10.92 -21.04 -4.29
C LEU A 399 -9.76 -21.89 -4.82
N ASN A 400 -8.65 -21.26 -5.18
CA ASN A 400 -7.46 -21.95 -5.63
C ASN A 400 -6.61 -22.49 -4.46
N ARG A 401 -5.46 -23.12 -4.75
CA ARG A 401 -4.58 -23.70 -3.72
C ARG A 401 -4.09 -22.65 -2.73
N LEU A 402 -3.62 -21.50 -3.22
CA LEU A 402 -3.21 -20.37 -2.39
C LEU A 402 -4.33 -19.95 -1.46
N ASN A 403 -5.54 -19.71 -1.99
CA ASN A 403 -6.65 -19.23 -1.18
C ASN A 403 -7.04 -20.20 -0.06
N ARG A 404 -7.05 -21.51 -0.35
CA ARG A 404 -7.32 -22.53 0.68
C ARG A 404 -6.28 -22.49 1.81
N LEU A 405 -5.02 -22.26 1.48
CA LEU A 405 -3.93 -22.18 2.45
C LEU A 405 -3.96 -20.85 3.23
N GLU A 406 -4.21 -19.72 2.57
CA GLU A 406 -4.36 -18.41 3.24
C GLU A 406 -5.50 -18.43 4.26
N ILE A 407 -6.61 -19.09 3.94
CA ILE A 407 -7.73 -19.26 4.89
C ILE A 407 -7.28 -20.03 6.13
N GLN A 408 -6.44 -21.05 5.98
CA GLN A 408 -5.91 -21.81 7.10
C GLN A 408 -4.87 -21.01 7.91
N TRP A 409 -4.04 -20.20 7.23
CA TRP A 409 -2.98 -19.43 7.88
C TRP A 409 -3.48 -18.18 8.60
N GLY A 410 -4.49 -17.49 8.05
CA GLY A 410 -4.88 -16.15 8.48
C GLY A 410 -6.37 -15.84 8.43
N GLY A 411 -7.22 -16.75 7.93
CA GLY A 411 -8.68 -16.56 7.89
C GLY A 411 -9.19 -15.67 6.74
N TYR A 412 -8.32 -15.29 5.81
CA TYR A 412 -8.63 -14.49 4.62
C TYR A 412 -8.11 -15.19 3.36
N TYR A 413 -8.42 -14.66 2.18
CA TYR A 413 -7.75 -15.03 0.94
C TYR A 413 -7.45 -13.81 0.07
N THR A 414 -6.49 -13.96 -0.83
CA THR A 414 -6.03 -12.88 -1.72
C THR A 414 -6.41 -13.15 -3.17
N THR A 415 -6.99 -12.16 -3.84
CA THR A 415 -7.39 -12.25 -5.26
C THR A 415 -6.18 -12.09 -6.20
N ALA A 416 -6.37 -12.35 -7.50
CA ALA A 416 -5.34 -12.12 -8.52
C ALA A 416 -4.89 -10.65 -8.60
N PHE A 417 -5.79 -9.72 -8.27
CA PHE A 417 -5.53 -8.29 -8.16
C PHE A 417 -4.95 -7.88 -6.80
N HIS A 418 -4.42 -8.84 -6.03
CA HIS A 418 -3.77 -8.60 -4.75
C HIS A 418 -4.67 -7.94 -3.70
N GLN A 419 -5.99 -8.15 -3.80
CA GLN A 419 -6.97 -7.69 -2.82
C GLN A 419 -7.19 -8.74 -1.76
N ARG A 420 -7.17 -8.33 -0.49
CA ARG A 420 -7.54 -9.19 0.63
C ARG A 420 -9.05 -9.27 0.75
N VAL A 421 -9.58 -10.48 0.85
CA VAL A 421 -11.00 -10.74 1.13
C VAL A 421 -11.10 -11.50 2.45
N GLU A 422 -11.74 -10.86 3.43
CA GLU A 422 -12.06 -11.49 4.71
C GLU A 422 -13.14 -12.55 4.51
N LYS A 423 -12.99 -13.71 5.12
CA LYS A 423 -14.10 -14.66 5.21
C LYS A 423 -15.07 -14.14 6.27
N THR A 424 -16.08 -13.38 5.86
CA THR A 424 -17.18 -13.06 6.77
C THR A 424 -17.75 -14.37 7.32
N HIS A 425 -18.11 -14.41 8.61
CA HIS A 425 -18.87 -15.50 9.22
C HIS A 425 -20.31 -15.62 8.66
N SER A 426 -20.54 -15.28 7.39
CA SER A 426 -21.82 -15.34 6.68
C SER A 426 -21.80 -16.39 5.56
N ALA A 427 -21.24 -17.57 5.83
CA ALA A 427 -21.52 -18.78 5.04
C ALA A 427 -22.92 -19.34 5.35
N ARG A 428 -23.96 -18.53 5.17
CA ARG A 428 -25.37 -18.95 5.25
C ARG A 428 -26.27 -18.39 4.13
N ALA A 429 -25.72 -17.67 3.16
CA ALA A 429 -26.52 -17.05 2.10
C ALA A 429 -26.23 -17.57 0.67
N MET A 430 -25.44 -18.63 0.50
CA MET A 430 -25.19 -19.26 -0.82
C MET A 430 -25.42 -20.77 -0.83
N GLU A 431 -26.36 -21.26 -0.01
CA GLU A 431 -26.96 -22.59 -0.14
C GLU A 431 -28.49 -22.55 -0.35
N SER A 432 -29.04 -21.37 -0.69
CA SER A 432 -30.45 -21.26 -1.11
C SER A 432 -30.63 -20.14 -2.13
N ALA A 433 -30.29 -20.43 -3.38
CA ALA A 433 -30.87 -19.82 -4.57
C ALA A 433 -30.80 -20.83 -5.72
#